data_AF-A0A538GI78-F1
#
_entry.id   AF-A0A538GI78-F1
#
_cell.length_a   1.000
_cell.length_b   1.000
_cell.length_c   1.000
_cell.angle_alpha   90.00
_cell.angle_beta   90.00
_cell.angle_gamma   90.00
#
_symmetry.space_group_name_H-M   'P 1'
#
loop_
_entity.id
_entity.type
_entity.pdbx_description
1 polymer ?
#
loop_
_entity_poly.entity_id
_entity_poly.type
_entity_poly.pdbx_seq_one_letter_code
_entity_poly.pdbx_strand_id
1 'polypeptide(L)'
;MQLFLVRHADAAPGEPDELRRLTPEGRVQARAVGERLAARGIRPDVVLTSPLLRARETGDAIAGELACASEPSDSLAPGATATAVQAAVASRGETVVVVGHQPDCGQIAAELGDGTEPSFPPAGVVELHLAD
;
A
#
# COMPACT_ATOMS: atom_id res chain seq x y z
N MET A 1 -13.96 3.01 8.51
CA MET A 1 -12.83 2.09 8.18
C MET A 1 -11.48 2.80 8.32
N GLN A 2 -10.46 2.15 8.91
CA GLN A 2 -9.06 2.62 8.96
C GLN A 2 -8.29 2.08 7.75
N LEU A 3 -7.67 2.98 6.98
CA LEU A 3 -6.92 2.64 5.76
C LEU A 3 -5.47 3.11 5.88
N PHE A 4 -4.52 2.20 5.70
CA PHE A 4 -3.10 2.53 5.55
C PHE A 4 -2.72 2.48 4.08
N LEU A 5 -2.55 3.65 3.46
CA LEU A 5 -2.10 3.77 2.09
C LEU A 5 -0.57 3.81 2.05
N VAL A 6 0.03 2.91 1.28
CA VAL A 6 1.47 2.68 1.21
C VAL A 6 1.93 2.77 -0.23
N ARG A 7 2.95 3.58 -0.52
CA ARG A 7 3.67 3.46 -1.80
C ARG A 7 4.59 2.25 -1.74
N HIS A 8 4.67 1.45 -2.80
CA HIS A 8 5.65 0.37 -2.90
C HIS A 8 7.08 0.83 -2.50
N ALA A 9 7.85 -0.09 -1.92
CA ALA A 9 9.23 0.16 -1.52
C ALA A 9 10.17 0.31 -2.73
N ASP A 10 11.43 0.65 -2.48
CA ASP A 10 12.40 0.89 -3.54
C ASP A 10 12.56 -0.32 -4.48
N ALA A 11 12.57 -0.06 -5.79
CA ALA A 11 12.53 -1.09 -6.82
C ALA A 11 13.54 -0.82 -7.93
N ALA A 12 14.29 -1.86 -8.29
CA ALA A 12 15.32 -1.79 -9.32
C ALA A 12 14.71 -1.38 -10.67
N PRO A 13 15.47 -0.68 -11.53
CA PRO A 13 15.07 -0.52 -12.92
C PRO A 13 14.97 -1.89 -13.59
N GLY A 14 14.13 -2.02 -14.60
CA GLY A 14 13.96 -3.29 -15.32
C GLY A 14 12.83 -3.22 -16.34
N GLU A 15 12.88 -4.15 -17.29
CA GLU A 15 11.91 -4.30 -18.38
C GLU A 15 11.44 -5.76 -18.45
N PRO A 16 10.12 -6.04 -18.57
CA PRO A 16 9.04 -5.05 -18.55
C PRO A 16 8.84 -4.42 -17.14
N ASP A 17 8.34 -3.18 -17.07
CA ASP A 17 8.16 -2.42 -15.81
C ASP A 17 7.40 -3.21 -14.73
N GLU A 18 6.40 -3.99 -15.13
CA GLU A 18 5.56 -4.80 -14.25
C GLU A 18 6.31 -5.91 -13.49
N LEU A 19 7.46 -6.35 -14.01
CA LEU A 19 8.31 -7.39 -13.42
C LEU A 19 9.50 -6.82 -12.64
N ARG A 20 9.58 -5.49 -12.47
CA ARG A 20 10.58 -4.87 -11.60
C ARG A 20 10.42 -5.36 -10.17
N ARG A 21 11.54 -5.79 -9.59
CA ARG A 21 11.64 -6.29 -8.22
C ARG A 21 12.10 -5.21 -7.27
N LEU A 22 11.83 -5.39 -5.99
CA LEU A 22 12.44 -4.62 -4.93
C LEU A 22 13.96 -4.76 -4.95
N THR A 23 14.65 -3.66 -4.69
CA THR A 23 16.07 -3.68 -4.35
C THR A 23 16.28 -4.35 -3.00
N PRO A 24 17.51 -4.77 -2.64
CA PRO A 24 17.81 -5.22 -1.28
C PRO A 24 17.35 -4.21 -0.21
N GLU A 25 17.59 -2.93 -0.46
CA GLU A 25 17.14 -1.82 0.39
C GLU A 25 15.61 -1.73 0.44
N GLY A 26 14.93 -1.89 -0.70
CA GLY A 26 13.47 -1.92 -0.78
C GLY A 26 12.83 -3.04 0.06
N ARG A 27 13.45 -4.23 0.11
CA ARG A 27 12.98 -5.32 0.97
C ARG A 27 13.09 -4.97 2.45
N VAL A 28 14.19 -4.31 2.85
CA VAL A 28 14.37 -3.82 4.22
C VAL A 28 13.33 -2.74 4.55
N GLN A 29 13.09 -1.80 3.63
CA GLN A 29 12.07 -0.75 3.78
C GLN A 29 10.66 -1.33 3.96
N ALA A 30 10.27 -2.30 3.12
CA ALA A 30 8.96 -2.94 3.18
C ALA A 30 8.75 -3.68 4.52
N ARG A 31 9.75 -4.44 4.97
CA ARG A 31 9.72 -5.10 6.28
C ARG A 31 9.60 -4.07 7.41
N ALA A 32 10.36 -3.00 7.36
CA ALA A 32 10.32 -1.94 8.37
C ALA A 32 8.95 -1.25 8.44
N VAL A 33 8.20 -1.13 7.33
CA VAL A 33 6.80 -0.66 7.37
C VAL A 33 5.96 -1.60 8.21
N GLY A 34 6.01 -2.91 7.93
CA GLY A 34 5.28 -3.93 8.68
C GLY A 34 5.62 -3.92 10.18
N GLU A 35 6.91 -3.91 10.52
CA GLU A 35 7.38 -3.82 11.92
C GLU A 35 6.85 -2.59 12.64
N ARG A 36 6.87 -1.41 12.00
CA ARG A 36 6.33 -0.17 12.60
C ARG A 36 4.83 -0.25 12.84
N LEU A 37 4.07 -0.82 11.91
CA LEU A 37 2.63 -1.01 12.07
C LEU A 37 2.34 -2.03 13.19
N ALA A 38 3.09 -3.13 13.24
CA ALA A 38 2.99 -4.14 14.30
C ALA A 38 3.28 -3.55 15.68
N ALA A 39 4.33 -2.74 15.80
CA ALA A 39 4.72 -2.05 17.05
C ALA A 39 3.67 -1.04 17.53
N ARG A 40 2.90 -0.46 16.60
CA ARG A 40 1.74 0.39 16.90
C ARG A 40 0.49 -0.41 17.29
N GLY A 41 0.56 -1.73 17.30
CA GLY A 41 -0.58 -2.60 17.61
C GLY A 41 -1.59 -2.75 16.47
N ILE A 42 -1.24 -2.33 15.25
CA ILE A 42 -2.14 -2.44 14.10
C ILE A 42 -2.31 -3.92 13.74
N ARG A 43 -3.55 -4.31 13.44
CA ARG A 43 -3.96 -5.66 13.05
C ARG A 43 -4.91 -5.54 11.86
N PRO A 44 -4.39 -5.40 10.63
CA PRO A 44 -5.25 -5.28 9.47
C PRO A 44 -5.92 -6.61 9.16
N ASP A 45 -7.15 -6.54 8.66
CA ASP A 45 -7.91 -7.67 8.16
C ASP A 45 -7.26 -8.24 6.88
N VAL A 46 -6.72 -7.35 6.04
CA VAL A 46 -6.03 -7.71 4.79
C VAL A 46 -5.04 -6.62 4.35
N VAL A 47 -3.99 -7.05 3.65
CA VAL A 47 -3.13 -6.17 2.83
C VAL A 47 -3.54 -6.36 1.36
N LEU A 48 -4.03 -5.31 0.73
CA LEU A 48 -4.30 -5.29 -0.71
C LEU A 48 -3.12 -4.67 -1.45
N THR A 49 -2.74 -5.22 -2.60
CA THR A 49 -1.63 -4.71 -3.39
C THR A 49 -2.02 -4.46 -4.84
N SER A 50 -1.35 -3.52 -5.50
CA SER A 50 -1.26 -3.52 -6.96
C SER A 50 -0.77 -4.88 -7.49
N PRO A 51 -1.16 -5.31 -8.70
CA PRO A 51 -0.68 -6.57 -9.28
C PRO A 51 0.81 -6.52 -9.68
N LEU A 52 1.42 -5.34 -9.81
CA LEU A 52 2.82 -5.20 -10.19
C LEU A 52 3.76 -5.77 -9.12
N LEU A 53 4.84 -6.43 -9.56
CA LEU A 53 5.67 -7.28 -8.70
C LEU A 53 6.26 -6.52 -7.50
N ARG A 54 6.77 -5.30 -7.69
CA ARG A 54 7.29 -4.46 -6.60
C ARG A 54 6.26 -4.14 -5.50
N ALA A 55 4.99 -3.97 -5.86
CA ALA A 55 3.94 -3.69 -4.89
C ALA A 55 3.53 -4.97 -4.15
N ARG A 56 3.46 -6.11 -4.86
CA ARG A 56 3.24 -7.43 -4.27
C ARG A 56 4.35 -7.79 -3.27
N GLU A 57 5.61 -7.70 -3.69
CA GLU A 57 6.75 -7.96 -2.80
C GLU A 57 6.76 -7.04 -1.57
N THR A 58 6.30 -5.78 -1.71
CA THR A 58 6.15 -4.86 -0.58
C THR A 58 5.02 -5.30 0.35
N GLY A 59 3.85 -5.61 -0.20
CA GLY A 59 2.67 -6.03 0.57
C GLY A 59 2.89 -7.36 1.29
N ASP A 60 3.53 -8.33 0.64
CA ASP A 60 3.85 -9.64 1.22
C ASP A 60 4.78 -9.49 2.43
N ALA A 61 5.79 -8.61 2.34
CA ALA A 61 6.67 -8.31 3.46
C ALA A 61 5.93 -7.63 4.63
N ILE A 62 5.02 -6.71 4.34
CA ILE A 62 4.19 -6.04 5.36
C ILE A 62 3.25 -7.05 6.03
N ALA A 63 2.55 -7.86 5.22
CA ALA A 63 1.61 -8.87 5.70
C ALA A 63 2.28 -9.93 6.57
N GLY A 64 3.51 -10.32 6.23
CA GLY A 64 4.32 -11.24 7.04
C GLY A 64 4.58 -10.74 8.46
N GLU A 65 4.89 -9.45 8.63
CA GLU A 65 5.11 -8.84 9.96
C GLU A 65 3.80 -8.60 10.72
N LEU A 66 2.68 -8.46 10.00
CA LEU A 66 1.34 -8.24 10.56
C LEU A 66 0.53 -9.52 10.77
N ALA A 67 1.05 -10.66 10.32
CA ALA A 67 0.40 -11.97 10.37
C ALA A 67 -1.01 -11.99 9.75
N CYS A 68 -1.18 -11.34 8.58
CA CYS A 68 -2.43 -11.30 7.83
C CYS A 68 -2.24 -11.75 6.36
N ALA A 69 -3.34 -11.82 5.61
CA ALA A 69 -3.30 -12.15 4.18
C ALA A 69 -2.86 -10.95 3.32
N SER A 70 -2.18 -11.25 2.21
CA SER A 70 -1.82 -10.32 1.14
C SER A 70 -2.51 -10.74 -0.15
N GLU A 71 -3.29 -9.83 -0.76
CA GLU A 71 -4.10 -10.11 -1.96
C GLU A 71 -3.85 -9.05 -3.05
N PRO A 72 -3.55 -9.44 -4.30
CA PRO A 72 -3.48 -8.49 -5.40
C PRO A 72 -4.87 -8.02 -5.82
N SER A 73 -4.97 -6.75 -6.23
CA SER A 73 -6.19 -6.13 -6.77
C SER A 73 -5.84 -5.23 -7.95
N ASP A 74 -6.48 -5.47 -9.10
CA ASP A 74 -6.29 -4.66 -10.31
C ASP A 74 -6.72 -3.20 -10.12
N SER A 75 -7.62 -2.93 -9.18
CA SER A 75 -8.03 -1.57 -8.79
C SER A 75 -6.87 -0.72 -8.21
N LEU A 76 -5.75 -1.35 -7.88
CA LEU A 76 -4.54 -0.72 -7.34
C LEU A 76 -3.40 -0.65 -8.38
N ALA A 77 -3.65 -1.01 -9.64
CA ALA A 77 -2.69 -0.80 -10.73
C ALA A 77 -2.37 0.70 -10.92
N PRO A 78 -1.23 1.06 -11.54
CA PRO A 78 -0.93 2.45 -11.89
C PRO A 78 -2.10 3.12 -12.62
N GLY A 79 -2.46 4.33 -12.21
CA GLY A 79 -3.68 5.03 -12.61
C GLY A 79 -4.88 4.79 -11.69
N ALA A 80 -4.66 4.24 -10.49
CA ALA A 80 -5.72 4.02 -9.50
C ALA A 80 -6.33 5.35 -9.03
N THR A 81 -7.64 5.35 -8.77
CA THR A 81 -8.39 6.51 -8.27
C THR A 81 -8.86 6.28 -6.83
N ALA A 82 -9.23 7.36 -6.14
CA ALA A 82 -9.79 7.28 -4.79
C ALA A 82 -11.04 6.38 -4.74
N THR A 83 -11.95 6.56 -5.71
CA THR A 83 -13.15 5.72 -5.85
C THR A 83 -12.81 4.25 -6.05
N ALA A 84 -11.80 3.93 -6.88
CA ALA A 84 -11.37 2.55 -7.10
C ALA A 84 -10.78 1.93 -5.81
N VAL A 85 -10.00 2.69 -5.05
CA VAL A 85 -9.48 2.25 -3.75
C VAL A 85 -10.61 2.03 -2.75
N GLN A 86 -11.54 2.98 -2.61
CA GLN A 86 -12.70 2.85 -1.73
C GLN A 86 -13.53 1.59 -2.07
N ALA A 87 -13.79 1.35 -3.35
CA ALA A 87 -14.50 0.15 -3.79
C ALA A 87 -13.70 -1.14 -3.50
N ALA A 88 -12.38 -1.13 -3.67
CA ALA A 88 -11.53 -2.29 -3.42
C ALA A 88 -11.47 -2.68 -1.94
N VAL A 89 -11.47 -1.69 -1.04
CA VAL A 89 -11.44 -1.91 0.42
C VAL A 89 -12.83 -2.10 1.01
N ALA A 90 -13.90 -1.78 0.28
CA ALA A 90 -15.27 -1.98 0.74
C ALA A 90 -15.50 -3.45 1.13
N SER A 91 -16.08 -3.66 2.31
CA SER A 91 -16.35 -4.99 2.88
C SER A 91 -15.10 -5.85 3.17
N ARG A 92 -13.91 -5.24 3.25
CA ARG A 92 -12.66 -5.95 3.59
C ARG A 92 -12.30 -5.94 5.07
N GLY A 93 -13.17 -5.42 5.92
CA GLY A 93 -12.98 -5.35 7.37
C GLY A 93 -12.92 -3.92 7.89
N GLU A 94 -12.41 -3.77 9.11
CA GLU A 94 -12.31 -2.47 9.77
C GLU A 94 -10.98 -1.77 9.47
N THR A 95 -9.90 -2.54 9.29
CA THR A 95 -8.54 -2.04 9.07
C THR A 95 -7.91 -2.69 7.85
N VAL A 96 -7.54 -1.89 6.85
CA VAL A 96 -6.94 -2.38 5.59
C VAL A 96 -5.64 -1.66 5.31
N VAL A 97 -4.64 -2.39 4.80
CA VAL A 97 -3.43 -1.79 4.19
C VAL A 97 -3.55 -1.89 2.68
N VAL A 98 -3.23 -0.82 1.97
CA VAL A 98 -3.21 -0.78 0.50
C VAL A 98 -1.82 -0.41 0.02
N VAL A 99 -1.24 -1.18 -0.90
CA VAL A 99 0.07 -0.92 -1.50
C VAL A 99 -0.07 -0.54 -2.97
N GLY A 100 0.26 0.71 -3.30
CA GLY A 100 0.10 1.29 -4.64
C GLY A 100 1.36 2.01 -5.16
N HIS A 101 1.14 2.94 -6.09
CA HIS A 101 2.19 3.64 -6.84
C HIS A 101 2.08 5.16 -6.71
N GLN A 102 3.14 5.84 -7.14
CA GLN A 102 3.09 7.28 -7.42
C GLN A 102 2.77 7.51 -8.90
N PRO A 103 2.04 8.59 -9.24
CA PRO A 103 1.54 9.66 -8.35
C PRO A 103 0.27 9.30 -7.56
N ASP A 104 -0.40 8.20 -7.91
CA ASP A 104 -1.73 7.82 -7.41
C ASP A 104 -1.88 7.94 -5.88
N CYS A 105 -0.91 7.44 -5.09
CA CYS A 105 -1.02 7.47 -3.63
C CYS A 105 -1.17 8.90 -3.08
N GLY A 106 -0.49 9.88 -3.68
CA GLY A 106 -0.58 11.27 -3.25
C GLY A 106 -1.97 11.85 -3.53
N GLN A 107 -2.46 11.63 -4.74
CA GLN A 107 -3.77 12.08 -5.19
C GLN A 107 -4.91 11.42 -4.39
N ILE A 108 -4.82 10.10 -4.18
CA ILE A 108 -5.79 9.34 -3.37
C ILE A 108 -5.78 9.83 -1.92
N ALA A 109 -4.60 10.06 -1.33
CA ALA A 109 -4.52 10.58 0.04
C ALA A 109 -5.13 11.97 0.17
N ALA A 110 -4.94 12.85 -0.82
CA ALA A 110 -5.57 14.16 -0.83
C ALA A 110 -7.09 14.06 -0.92
N GLU A 111 -7.61 13.25 -1.86
CA GLU A 111 -9.05 13.13 -2.11
C GLU A 111 -9.82 12.46 -0.98
N LEU A 112 -9.22 11.45 -0.33
CA LEU A 112 -9.82 10.72 0.79
C LEU A 112 -9.51 11.34 2.16
N GLY A 113 -8.58 12.31 2.20
CA GLY A 113 -8.09 12.94 3.41
C GLY A 113 -8.56 14.39 3.55
N ASP A 114 -7.63 15.28 3.87
CA ASP A 114 -7.90 16.70 4.13
C ASP A 114 -7.72 17.62 2.91
N GLY A 115 -7.56 17.04 1.71
CA GLY A 115 -7.27 17.76 0.48
C GLY A 115 -5.79 18.06 0.23
N THR A 116 -4.89 17.74 1.16
CA THR A 116 -3.44 17.93 0.99
C THR A 116 -2.82 16.71 0.34
N GLU A 117 -2.00 16.91 -0.71
CA GLU A 117 -1.20 15.83 -1.30
C GLU A 117 0.10 15.63 -0.50
N PRO A 118 0.24 14.54 0.27
CA PRO A 118 1.43 14.29 1.07
C PRO A 118 2.55 13.71 0.22
N SER A 119 3.79 13.82 0.71
CA SER A 119 4.93 13.16 0.08
C SER A 119 4.90 11.65 0.33
N PHE A 120 5.01 10.86 -0.74
CA PHE A 120 5.21 9.42 -0.69
C PHE A 120 6.60 9.05 -1.24
N PRO A 121 7.67 9.10 -0.43
CA PRO A 121 8.90 8.37 -0.77
C PRO A 121 8.59 6.87 -0.89
N PRO A 122 9.49 6.05 -1.49
CA PRO A 122 9.35 4.60 -1.43
C PRO A 122 9.10 4.11 0.01
N ALA A 123 8.14 3.20 0.18
CA ALA A 123 7.66 2.74 1.49
C ALA A 123 7.05 3.82 2.41
N GLY A 124 6.68 4.99 1.85
CA GLY A 124 5.89 6.02 2.52
C GLY A 124 4.50 5.51 2.87
N VAL A 125 4.00 5.90 4.04
CA VAL A 125 2.71 5.44 4.60
C VAL A 125 1.89 6.65 5.03
N VAL A 126 0.61 6.66 4.68
CA VAL A 126 -0.39 7.59 5.18
C VAL A 126 -1.55 6.80 5.77
N GLU A 127 -2.03 7.25 6.91
CA GLU A 127 -3.22 6.69 7.56
C GLU A 127 -4.41 7.58 7.27
N LEU A 128 -5.51 6.98 6.79
CA LEU A 128 -6.75 7.65 6.43
C LEU A 128 -7.90 6.98 7.19
N HIS A 129 -8.93 7.77 7.51
CA HIS A 129 -10.15 7.29 8.14
C HIS A 129 -11.30 7.53 7.18
N LEU A 130 -11.78 6.45 6.56
CA LEU A 130 -12.92 6.51 5.65
C LEU A 130 -14.21 6.46 6.45
N ALA A 131 -15.13 7.38 6.14
CA ALA A 131 -16.51 7.32 6.61
C ALA A 131 -17.22 6.09 6.03
N ASP A 132 -18.20 5.56 6.77
CA ASP A 132 -19.05 4.45 6.34
C ASP A 132 -19.99 4.84 5.19
#